data_AF-A0A923MLG0-F1
#
_entry.id   AF-A0A923MLG0-F1
#
_cell.length_a   1.000
_cell.length_b   1.000
_cell.length_c   1.000
_cell.angle_alpha   90.00
_cell.angle_beta   90.00
_cell.angle_gamma   90.00
#
_symmetry.space_group_name_H-M   'P 1'
#
loop_
_entity.id
_entity.type
_entity.pdbx_description
1 polymer ?
#
loop_
_entity_poly.entity_id
_entity_poly.type
_entity_poly.pdbx_seq_one_letter_code
_entity_poly.pdbx_strand_id
1 'polypeptide(L)'
;MSELVDRIEQAIKEKGSNFKRVERECGLGNGTIKRWGEQSPRLDKLVLVSEYLQISLDYLVFGRSCSETAQENDRNAAFEHLKQEQGLTCDGSPLEDEEADLIAMYRLLPEEQQEDIFDLVHLKYRKHVERKKESIYWTYHNGSSATKSGTAEDAEAQGGTA
;
A
#
# COMPACT_ATOMS: atom_id res chain seq x y z
N MET A 1 -2.52 8.86 -40.47
CA MET A 1 -2.88 9.77 -39.36
C MET A 1 -2.27 9.19 -38.12
N SER A 2 -1.63 10.02 -37.31
CA SER A 2 -0.93 9.62 -36.10
C SER A 2 -1.90 9.22 -35.00
N GLU A 3 -1.66 8.10 -34.33
CA GLU A 3 -2.51 7.60 -33.24
C GLU A 3 -2.74 8.64 -32.12
N LEU A 4 -1.77 9.53 -31.86
CA LEU A 4 -1.90 10.62 -30.88
C LEU A 4 -3.05 11.59 -31.23
N VAL A 5 -3.10 12.04 -32.49
CA VAL A 5 -4.11 13.01 -32.94
C VAL A 5 -5.49 12.35 -32.94
N ASP A 6 -5.57 11.07 -33.28
CA ASP A 6 -6.82 10.31 -33.27
C ASP A 6 -7.37 10.17 -31.83
N ARG A 7 -6.51 9.93 -30.84
CA ARG A 7 -6.90 9.91 -29.41
C ARG A 7 -7.36 11.28 -28.90
N ILE A 8 -6.65 12.34 -29.29
CA ILE A 8 -7.05 13.71 -28.96
C ILE A 8 -8.42 14.02 -29.61
N GLU A 9 -8.64 13.59 -30.85
CA GLU A 9 -9.91 13.77 -31.54
C GLU A 9 -11.06 13.09 -30.79
N GLN A 10 -10.83 11.85 -30.34
CA GLN A 10 -11.81 11.09 -29.57
C GLN A 10 -12.17 11.78 -28.26
N ALA A 11 -11.16 12.21 -27.48
CA ALA A 11 -11.38 12.93 -26.22
C ALA A 11 -12.10 14.28 -26.43
N ILE A 12 -11.81 14.98 -27.54
CA ILE A 12 -12.49 16.24 -27.90
C ILE A 12 -13.97 15.99 -28.22
N LYS A 13 -14.27 14.89 -28.93
CA LYS A 13 -15.65 14.50 -29.27
C LYS A 13 -16.45 14.14 -28.02
N GLU A 14 -15.85 13.40 -27.09
CA GLU A 14 -16.48 13.06 -25.81
C GLU A 14 -16.81 14.29 -24.96
N LYS A 15 -15.93 15.30 -24.95
CA LYS A 15 -16.21 16.60 -24.32
C LYS A 15 -17.14 17.53 -25.12
N GLY A 16 -17.65 17.10 -26.28
CA GLY A 16 -18.51 17.93 -27.14
C GLY A 16 -17.83 19.22 -27.62
N SER A 17 -16.50 19.22 -27.74
CA SER A 17 -15.71 20.36 -28.18
C SER A 17 -15.20 20.18 -29.61
N ASN A 18 -14.38 21.11 -30.09
CA ASN A 18 -13.78 21.03 -31.42
C ASN A 18 -12.32 21.50 -31.36
N PHE A 19 -11.47 21.04 -32.27
CA PHE A 19 -10.02 21.34 -32.29
C PHE A 19 -9.73 22.82 -32.13
N LYS A 20 -10.42 23.68 -32.89
CA LYS A 20 -10.24 25.15 -32.85
C LYS A 20 -10.51 25.73 -31.46
N ARG A 21 -11.46 25.17 -30.73
CA ARG A 21 -11.80 25.63 -29.38
C ARG A 21 -10.70 25.22 -28.42
N VAL A 22 -10.30 23.95 -28.44
CA VAL A 22 -9.22 23.44 -27.57
C VAL A 22 -7.90 24.17 -27.83
N GLU A 23 -7.55 24.39 -29.10
CA GLU A 23 -6.35 25.14 -29.45
C GLU A 23 -6.39 26.57 -28.89
N ARG A 24 -7.54 27.25 -28.96
CA ARG A 24 -7.69 28.60 -28.41
C ARG A 24 -7.61 28.62 -26.89
N GLU A 25 -8.29 27.71 -26.20
CA GLU A 25 -8.28 27.64 -24.73
C GLU A 25 -6.89 27.24 -24.20
N CYS A 26 -6.15 26.41 -24.94
CA CYS A 26 -4.79 26.00 -24.60
C CYS A 26 -3.71 26.99 -25.08
N GLY A 27 -4.08 28.13 -25.68
CA GLY A 27 -3.13 29.12 -26.21
C GLY A 27 -2.27 28.62 -27.38
N LEU A 28 -2.75 27.61 -28.12
CA LEU A 28 -2.08 27.02 -29.27
C LEU A 28 -2.48 27.72 -30.58
N GLY A 29 -1.55 27.74 -31.53
CA GLY A 29 -1.84 28.22 -32.88
C GLY A 29 -2.84 27.31 -33.60
N ASN A 30 -3.68 27.88 -34.46
CA ASN A 30 -4.68 27.12 -35.23
C ASN A 30 -4.01 26.04 -36.09
N GLY A 31 -4.48 24.79 -35.97
CA GLY A 31 -3.95 23.63 -36.67
C GLY A 31 -2.67 23.04 -36.09
N THR A 32 -2.24 23.49 -34.90
CA THR A 32 -1.08 22.93 -34.20
C THR A 32 -1.30 21.46 -33.84
N ILE A 33 -2.50 21.09 -33.36
CA ILE A 33 -2.80 19.71 -32.97
C ILE A 33 -2.77 18.79 -34.19
N LYS A 34 -3.29 19.24 -35.33
CA LYS A 34 -3.22 18.46 -36.58
C LYS A 34 -1.80 18.23 -37.06
N ARG A 35 -0.92 19.23 -36.89
CA ARG A 35 0.51 19.09 -37.21
C ARG A 35 1.22 18.09 -36.30
N TRP A 36 0.67 17.76 -35.12
CA TRP A 36 1.27 16.76 -34.25
C TRP A 36 1.29 15.35 -34.84
N GLY A 37 0.56 15.13 -35.93
CA GLY A 37 0.66 13.87 -36.66
C GLY A 37 1.83 13.73 -37.61
N GLU A 38 2.47 14.84 -37.95
CA GLU A 38 3.67 14.88 -38.78
C GLU A 38 4.90 15.30 -37.96
N GLN A 39 4.68 16.07 -36.89
CA GLN A 39 5.73 16.68 -36.08
C GLN A 39 5.52 16.35 -34.60
N SER A 40 6.56 15.89 -33.91
CA SER A 40 6.44 15.61 -32.48
C SER A 40 6.10 16.87 -31.68
N PRO A 41 5.02 16.85 -30.86
CA PRO A 41 4.68 17.96 -29.97
C PRO A 41 5.74 18.18 -28.90
N ARG A 42 5.77 19.40 -28.35
CA ARG A 42 6.49 19.66 -27.09
C ARG A 42 5.65 19.20 -25.92
N LEU A 43 6.30 18.65 -24.91
CA LEU A 43 5.65 18.14 -23.70
C LEU A 43 4.77 19.21 -23.04
N ASP A 44 5.27 20.44 -22.88
CA ASP A 44 4.52 21.55 -22.26
C ASP A 44 3.14 21.78 -22.90
N LYS A 45 3.06 21.66 -24.24
CA LYS A 45 1.81 21.82 -24.99
C LYS A 45 0.89 20.62 -24.84
N LEU A 46 1.47 19.43 -24.72
CA LEU A 46 0.74 18.20 -24.48
C LEU A 46 0.08 18.22 -23.09
N VAL A 47 0.82 18.68 -22.07
CA VAL A 47 0.35 18.84 -20.69
C VAL A 47 -0.87 19.75 -20.66
N LEU A 48 -0.80 20.93 -21.28
CA LEU A 48 -1.93 21.87 -21.34
C LEU A 48 -3.19 21.24 -21.96
N VAL A 49 -3.03 20.51 -23.06
CA VAL A 49 -4.15 19.82 -23.71
C VAL A 49 -4.70 18.71 -22.82
N SER A 50 -3.83 17.97 -22.12
CA SER A 50 -4.23 16.92 -21.18
C SER A 50 -5.02 17.45 -19.99
N GLU A 51 -4.59 18.58 -19.41
CA GLU A 51 -5.28 19.25 -18.30
C GLU A 51 -6.64 19.79 -18.74
N TYR A 52 -6.70 20.42 -19.92
CA TYR A 52 -7.96 20.91 -20.47
C TYR A 52 -8.95 19.78 -20.76
N LEU A 53 -8.47 18.67 -21.32
CA LEU A 53 -9.28 17.49 -21.61
C LEU A 53 -9.55 16.63 -20.36
N GLN A 54 -8.87 16.88 -19.24
CA GLN A 54 -8.91 16.08 -18.01
C GLN A 54 -8.63 14.59 -18.26
N ILE A 55 -7.61 14.32 -19.05
CA ILE A 55 -7.12 12.97 -19.38
C ILE A 55 -5.65 12.87 -19.01
N SER A 56 -5.17 11.66 -18.68
CA SER A 56 -3.76 11.47 -18.36
C SER A 56 -2.88 11.65 -19.60
N LEU A 57 -1.66 12.17 -19.39
CA LEU A 57 -0.65 12.25 -20.44
C LEU A 57 -0.29 10.86 -20.97
N ASP A 58 -0.26 9.87 -20.09
CA ASP A 58 -0.02 8.47 -20.45
C ASP A 58 -1.07 7.93 -21.42
N TYR A 59 -2.34 8.30 -21.25
CA TYR A 59 -3.39 7.93 -22.18
C TYR A 59 -3.18 8.57 -23.56
N LEU A 60 -2.82 9.85 -23.59
CA LEU A 60 -2.55 10.56 -24.84
C LEU A 60 -1.38 9.93 -25.60
N VAL A 61 -0.26 9.69 -24.91
CA VAL A 61 0.98 9.22 -25.53
C VAL A 61 0.96 7.71 -25.81
N PHE A 62 0.56 6.90 -24.84
CA PHE A 62 0.65 5.44 -24.91
C PHE A 62 -0.68 4.75 -25.20
N GLY A 63 -1.81 5.46 -25.15
CA GLY A 63 -3.13 4.88 -25.43
C GLY A 63 -3.65 3.98 -24.32
N ARG A 64 -3.01 4.00 -23.14
CA ARG A 64 -3.44 3.24 -21.96
C ARG A 64 -4.28 4.15 -21.08
N SER A 65 -5.60 3.95 -21.09
CA SER A 65 -6.48 4.61 -20.12
C SER A 65 -6.42 3.78 -18.84
N CYS A 66 -6.02 4.39 -17.74
CA CYS A 66 -6.39 3.88 -16.41
C CYS A 66 -7.88 4.15 -16.15
N SER A 67 -8.76 3.73 -17.06
CA SER A 67 -10.20 3.65 -16.83
C SER A 67 -10.89 3.01 -18.04
N GLU A 68 -11.55 1.88 -17.77
CA GLU A 68 -12.69 1.30 -18.52
C GLU A 68 -12.36 0.61 -19.85
N THR A 69 -12.55 -0.69 -20.09
CA THR A 69 -13.22 -1.79 -19.38
C THR A 69 -12.66 -3.12 -19.91
N ALA A 70 -12.12 -3.97 -19.05
CA ALA A 70 -12.01 -5.41 -19.30
C ALA A 70 -11.96 -6.16 -17.96
N GLN A 71 -13.06 -6.83 -17.62
CA GLN A 71 -13.21 -7.92 -16.64
C GLN A 71 -12.80 -7.64 -15.18
N GLU A 72 -13.78 -7.75 -14.28
CA GLU A 72 -13.63 -7.64 -12.81
C GLU A 72 -12.57 -8.59 -12.22
N ASN A 73 -12.16 -9.65 -12.93
CA ASN A 73 -11.07 -10.55 -12.54
C ASN A 73 -9.66 -9.95 -12.74
N ASP A 74 -9.49 -9.02 -13.68
CA ASP A 74 -8.19 -8.38 -13.98
C ASP A 74 -7.97 -7.12 -13.12
N ARG A 75 -9.05 -6.60 -12.54
CA ARG A 75 -9.00 -5.52 -11.54
C ARG A 75 -8.21 -5.93 -10.31
N ASN A 76 -8.25 -7.19 -9.90
CA ASN A 76 -7.46 -7.65 -8.76
C ASN A 76 -5.96 -7.64 -9.09
N ALA A 77 -5.56 -8.02 -10.30
CA ALA A 77 -4.16 -7.97 -10.73
C ALA A 77 -3.67 -6.52 -10.91
N ALA A 78 -4.50 -5.64 -11.44
CA ALA A 78 -4.20 -4.21 -11.55
C ALA A 78 -4.21 -3.49 -10.19
N PHE A 79 -5.08 -3.92 -9.25
CA PHE A 79 -5.12 -3.44 -7.87
C PHE A 79 -3.88 -3.89 -7.09
N GLU A 80 -3.39 -5.11 -7.32
CA GLU A 80 -2.10 -5.58 -6.82
C GLU A 80 -0.91 -4.79 -7.42
N HIS A 81 -0.97 -4.44 -8.71
CA HIS A 81 0.04 -3.59 -9.34
C HIS A 81 -0.03 -2.13 -8.87
N LEU A 82 -1.22 -1.62 -8.55
CA LEU A 82 -1.41 -0.30 -7.92
C LEU A 82 -1.02 -0.30 -6.44
N LYS A 83 -1.20 -1.40 -5.69
CA LYS A 83 -0.60 -1.59 -4.35
C LYS A 83 0.93 -1.49 -4.45
N GLN A 84 1.53 -2.08 -5.49
CA GLN A 84 2.97 -1.99 -5.77
C GLN A 84 3.41 -0.56 -6.15
N GLU A 85 2.65 0.16 -6.98
CA GLU A 85 2.98 1.53 -7.41
C GLU A 85 2.68 2.61 -6.34
N GLN A 86 1.63 2.44 -5.52
CA GLN A 86 1.27 3.35 -4.43
C GLN A 86 2.13 3.16 -3.16
N GLY A 87 3.12 2.28 -3.20
CA GLY A 87 4.09 2.14 -2.10
C GLY A 87 3.50 1.51 -0.84
N LEU A 88 2.54 0.59 -0.97
CA LEU A 88 2.21 -0.35 0.11
C LEU A 88 3.23 -1.50 0.16
N THR A 89 4.51 -1.14 0.11
CA THR A 89 5.62 -2.08 0.19
C THR A 89 6.35 -1.96 1.53
N CYS A 90 6.37 -3.07 2.25
CA CYS A 90 6.90 -3.39 3.58
C CYS A 90 8.40 -3.29 3.87
N ASP A 91 9.27 -3.20 2.88
CA ASP A 91 10.69 -3.70 2.91
C ASP A 91 11.08 -4.30 1.53
N GLY A 92 10.29 -4.00 0.50
CA GLY A 92 10.37 -4.66 -0.81
C GLY A 92 9.38 -5.80 -0.99
N SER A 93 8.66 -6.23 0.06
CA SER A 93 7.52 -7.14 -0.05
C SER A 93 6.18 -6.40 -0.06
N PRO A 94 5.15 -6.91 -0.77
CA PRO A 94 3.81 -6.36 -0.70
C PRO A 94 3.22 -6.61 0.70
N LEU A 95 2.62 -5.58 1.31
CA LEU A 95 1.87 -5.74 2.57
C LEU A 95 0.74 -6.75 2.39
N GLU A 96 0.64 -7.70 3.31
CA GLU A 96 -0.50 -8.63 3.38
C GLU A 96 -1.78 -7.85 3.76
N ASP A 97 -2.94 -8.41 3.38
CA ASP A 97 -4.23 -7.75 3.62
C ASP A 97 -4.47 -7.48 5.12
N GLU A 98 -4.03 -8.38 6.01
CA GLU A 98 -4.12 -8.19 7.46
C GLU A 98 -3.25 -7.03 7.97
N GLU A 99 -2.07 -6.82 7.38
CA GLU A 99 -1.16 -5.72 7.75
C GLU A 99 -1.71 -4.37 7.28
N ALA A 100 -2.29 -4.35 6.08
CA ALA A 100 -2.97 -3.17 5.55
C ALA A 100 -4.18 -2.78 6.41
N ASP A 101 -4.97 -3.76 6.85
CA ASP A 101 -6.10 -3.54 7.77
C ASP A 101 -5.63 -3.02 9.13
N LEU A 102 -4.53 -3.55 9.67
CA LEU A 102 -3.94 -3.04 10.92
C LEU A 102 -3.54 -1.58 10.80
N ILE A 103 -2.88 -1.20 9.70
CA ILE A 103 -2.48 0.19 9.44
C ILE A 103 -3.71 1.09 9.26
N ALA A 104 -4.74 0.60 8.55
CA ALA A 104 -5.98 1.35 8.37
C ALA A 104 -6.69 1.59 9.70
N MET A 105 -6.78 0.57 10.56
CA MET A 105 -7.31 0.70 11.91
C MET A 105 -6.47 1.67 12.74
N TYR A 106 -5.15 1.53 12.74
CA TYR A 106 -4.22 2.40 13.49
C TYR A 106 -4.41 3.88 13.14
N ARG A 107 -4.61 4.22 11.86
CA ARG A 107 -4.87 5.60 11.40
C ARG A 107 -6.17 6.20 11.91
N LEU A 108 -7.16 5.38 12.27
CA LEU A 108 -8.46 5.82 12.78
C LEU A 108 -8.45 6.06 14.30
N LEU A 109 -7.41 5.61 15.01
CA LEU A 109 -7.28 5.79 16.45
C LEU A 109 -6.79 7.20 16.82
N PRO A 110 -7.21 7.75 17.97
CA PRO A 110 -6.62 8.97 18.55
C PRO A 110 -5.13 8.79 18.89
N GLU A 111 -4.37 9.89 18.94
CA GLU A 111 -2.91 9.90 19.17
C GLU A 111 -2.51 9.13 20.44
N GLU A 112 -3.27 9.26 21.53
CA GLU A 112 -3.01 8.54 22.79
C GLU A 112 -3.02 7.01 22.61
N GLN A 113 -3.95 6.50 21.81
CA GLN A 113 -4.09 5.06 21.58
C GLN A 113 -3.09 4.56 20.53
N GLN A 114 -2.65 5.44 19.64
CA GLN A 114 -1.58 5.14 18.68
C GLN A 114 -0.23 4.94 19.39
N GLU A 115 0.05 5.72 20.43
CA GLU A 115 1.23 5.57 21.28
C GLU A 115 1.24 4.22 22.00
N ASP A 116 0.12 3.87 22.66
CA ASP A 116 -0.03 2.59 23.37
C ASP A 116 0.21 1.37 22.46
N ILE A 117 -0.36 1.40 21.25
CA ILE A 117 -0.20 0.31 20.27
C ILE A 117 1.26 0.23 19.80
N PHE A 118 1.89 1.37 19.54
CA PHE A 118 3.29 1.40 19.12
C PHE A 118 4.20 0.83 20.21
N ASP A 119 4.00 1.23 21.46
CA ASP A 119 4.74 0.72 22.61
C ASP A 119 4.57 -0.78 22.80
N LEU A 120 3.34 -1.29 22.62
CA LEU A 120 3.06 -2.72 22.70
C LEU A 120 3.80 -3.51 21.61
N VAL A 121 3.75 -3.04 20.35
CA VAL A 121 4.46 -3.68 19.23
C VAL A 121 5.97 -3.62 19.46
N HIS A 122 6.50 -2.47 19.90
CA HIS A 122 7.91 -2.30 20.23
C HIS A 122 8.35 -3.25 21.35
N LEU A 123 7.56 -3.37 22.41
CA LEU A 123 7.81 -4.31 23.51
C LEU A 123 7.87 -5.76 23.01
N LYS A 124 6.93 -6.15 22.15
CA LYS A 124 6.88 -7.49 21.55
C LYS A 124 8.10 -7.75 20.67
N TYR A 125 8.45 -6.81 19.79
CA TYR A 125 9.63 -6.88 18.94
C TYR A 125 10.90 -7.03 19.78
N ARG A 126 11.10 -6.15 20.75
CA ARG A 126 12.26 -6.19 21.65
C ARG A 126 12.32 -7.53 22.39
N LYS A 127 11.21 -8.04 22.92
CA LYS A 127 11.18 -9.34 23.60
C LYS A 127 11.51 -10.51 22.67
N HIS A 128 11.10 -10.45 21.41
CA HIS A 128 11.33 -11.51 20.43
C HIS A 128 12.78 -11.53 19.94
N VAL A 129 13.32 -10.35 19.61
CA VAL A 129 14.72 -10.18 19.19
C VAL A 129 15.68 -10.42 20.36
N GLU A 130 15.35 -9.93 21.56
CA GLU A 130 16.13 -10.13 22.78
C GLU A 130 15.74 -11.41 23.53
N ARG A 131 15.51 -12.55 22.82
CA ARG A 131 15.11 -13.88 23.36
C ARG A 131 15.87 -14.40 24.60
N LYS A 132 16.91 -13.68 25.05
CA LYS A 132 17.78 -13.94 26.20
C LYS A 132 17.52 -13.10 27.46
N LYS A 133 16.59 -12.14 27.48
CA LYS A 133 16.16 -11.56 28.78
C LYS A 133 15.07 -12.45 29.36
N GLU A 134 15.48 -13.31 30.28
CA GLU A 134 14.64 -14.28 30.99
C GLU A 134 13.33 -13.64 31.44
N SER A 135 12.24 -13.96 30.74
CA SER A 135 10.91 -13.52 31.11
C SER A 135 10.52 -14.30 32.37
N ILE A 136 10.55 -13.63 33.52
CA ILE A 136 10.13 -14.18 34.83
C ILE A 136 8.72 -14.82 34.79
N TYR A 137 7.89 -14.51 33.79
CA TYR A 137 6.63 -15.21 33.55
C TYR A 137 6.79 -16.76 33.47
N TRP A 138 7.87 -17.25 32.84
CA TRP A 138 8.10 -18.70 32.73
C TRP A 138 8.51 -19.34 34.07
N THR A 139 9.07 -18.59 35.03
CA THR A 139 9.43 -19.15 36.34
C THR A 139 8.20 -19.54 37.15
N TYR A 140 7.07 -18.86 36.95
CA TYR A 140 5.78 -19.22 37.57
C TYR A 140 5.09 -20.37 36.84
N HIS A 141 5.20 -20.45 35.51
CA HIS A 141 4.51 -21.47 34.72
C HIS A 141 5.25 -22.82 34.64
N ASN A 142 6.58 -22.85 34.81
CA ASN A 142 7.35 -24.10 34.79
C ASN A 142 7.36 -24.84 36.15
N GLY A 143 6.75 -24.27 37.19
CA GLY A 143 6.71 -24.82 38.55
C GLY A 143 5.56 -25.81 38.84
N SER A 144 4.68 -26.09 37.87
CA SER A 144 3.47 -26.90 38.12
C SER A 144 3.61 -28.41 37.85
N SER A 145 4.76 -28.93 37.43
CA SER A 145 4.95 -30.37 37.18
C SER A 145 6.00 -31.07 38.05
N ALA A 146 6.60 -30.38 39.03
CA ALA A 146 7.61 -30.97 39.92
C ALA A 146 7.16 -31.00 41.40
N THR A 147 5.92 -31.39 41.68
CA THR A 147 5.54 -31.87 43.01
C THR A 147 5.93 -33.34 43.16
N LYS A 148 7.16 -33.56 43.66
CA LYS A 148 7.58 -34.66 44.54
C LYS A 148 6.87 -36.01 44.34
N SER A 149 7.43 -36.86 43.47
CA SER A 149 7.33 -38.32 43.62
C SER A 149 8.40 -38.73 44.62
N GLY A 150 7.97 -39.16 45.81
CA GLY A 150 8.83 -39.44 46.96
C GLY A 150 9.79 -40.61 46.73
N THR A 151 11.05 -40.40 47.08
CA THR A 151 11.94 -41.46 47.58
C THR A 151 11.74 -41.53 49.08
N ALA A 152 11.05 -42.59 49.52
CA ALA A 152 11.14 -43.06 50.89
C ALA A 152 12.50 -43.75 51.04
N GLU A 153 13.39 -43.18 51.85
CA GLU A 153 14.54 -43.88 52.41
C GLU A 153 14.83 -43.32 53.80
N ASP A 154 15.09 -44.25 54.71
CA ASP A 154 15.06 -44.16 56.16
C ASP A 154 16.14 -43.24 56.77
N ALA A 155 15.80 -42.60 57.90
CA ALA A 155 16.78 -42.32 58.97
C ALA A 155 16.07 -42.05 60.31
N GLU A 156 16.34 -42.93 61.27
CA GLU A 156 16.05 -42.84 62.69
C GLU A 156 16.57 -41.54 63.33
N ALA A 157 15.80 -40.98 64.27
CA ALA A 157 16.36 -40.30 65.43
C ALA A 157 15.35 -40.30 66.60
N GLN A 158 15.75 -40.97 67.67
CA GLN A 158 15.10 -41.05 68.97
C GLN A 158 14.95 -39.68 69.64
N GLY A 159 13.88 -39.51 70.44
CA GLY A 159 13.76 -38.42 71.41
C GLY A 159 12.44 -38.51 72.19
N GLY A 160 12.46 -39.15 73.35
CA GLY A 160 11.26 -39.52 74.12
C GLY A 160 10.59 -38.39 74.91
N THR A 161 9.38 -38.67 75.40
CA THR A 161 8.88 -38.26 76.73
C THR A 161 7.55 -38.95 77.04
N ALA A 162 7.57 -39.85 78.02
CA ALA A 162 6.65 -39.96 79.17
C ALA A 162 6.90 -41.30 79.89
#